data_AF-A0A523II50-F1
#
_entry.id   AF-A0A523II50-F1
#
_cell.length_a   1.000
_cell.length_b   1.000
_cell.length_c   1.000
_cell.angle_alpha   90.00
_cell.angle_beta   90.00
_cell.angle_gamma   90.00
#
_symmetry.space_group_name_H-M   'P 1'
#
loop_
_entity.id
_entity.type
_entity.pdbx_description
1 polymer ?
#
loop_
_entity_poly.entity_id
_entity_poly.type
_entity_poly.pdbx_seq_one_letter_code
_entity_poly.pdbx_strand_id
1 'polypeptide(L)' 'MEVLPNHFVAIIGGAIAGSEAASRLADRGIYTVVFEQNLRPYG' A
#
# COMPACT_ATOMS: atom_id res chain seq x y z
N MET A 1 4.53 -21.81 12.97
CA MET A 1 3.30 -21.16 12.45
C MET A 1 3.71 -19.82 11.89
N GLU A 2 3.45 -19.58 10.62
CA GLU A 2 3.66 -18.26 10.02
C GLU A 2 2.56 -17.34 10.55
N VAL A 3 2.94 -16.26 11.24
CA VAL A 3 1.99 -15.27 11.73
C VAL A 3 1.68 -14.37 10.55
N LEU A 4 0.54 -14.59 9.89
CA LEU A 4 0.06 -13.68 8.86
C LEU A 4 -0.19 -12.31 9.50
N PRO A 5 0.24 -11.20 8.86
CA PRO A 5 -0.04 -9.87 9.38
C PRO A 5 -1.55 -9.64 9.50
N ASN A 6 -2.03 -9.36 10.71
CA ASN A 6 -3.46 -9.15 11.00
C ASN A 6 -3.98 -7.74 10.62
N HIS A 7 -3.16 -6.93 9.97
CA HIS A 7 -3.50 -5.55 9.66
C HIS A 7 -3.87 -5.40 8.18
N PHE A 8 -4.89 -4.60 7.93
CA PHE A 8 -5.20 -4.08 6.60
C PHE A 8 -4.84 -2.60 6.60
N VAL A 9 -4.13 -2.15 5.56
CA VAL A 9 -3.67 -0.76 5.45
C VAL A 9 -4.31 -0.10 4.24
N ALA A 10 -4.95 1.05 4.48
CA ALA A 10 -5.41 1.95 3.43
C ALA A 10 -4.42 3.11 3.29
N ILE A 11 -3.92 3.34 2.07
CA ILE A 11 -3.02 4.44 1.73
C ILE A 11 -3.78 5.43 0.87
N ILE A 12 -3.78 6.71 1.24
CA ILE A 12 -4.43 7.79 0.50
C ILE A 12 -3.36 8.60 -0.24
N GLY A 13 -3.41 8.57 -1.57
CA GLY A 13 -2.39 9.08 -2.47
C GLY A 13 -1.48 7.97 -2.98
N GLY A 14 -1.43 7.78 -4.30
CA GLY A 14 -0.61 6.83 -5.05
C GLY A 14 0.58 7.47 -5.75
N ALA A 15 1.03 8.65 -5.29
CA ALA A 15 2.28 9.25 -5.74
C ALA A 15 3.50 8.40 -5.31
N ILE A 16 4.72 8.95 -5.38
CA ILE A 16 5.95 8.23 -5.03
C ILE A 16 5.88 7.63 -3.61
N ALA A 17 5.52 8.45 -2.61
CA ALA A 17 5.50 8.00 -1.21
C ALA A 17 4.45 6.92 -0.96
N GLY A 18 3.24 7.08 -1.50
CA GLY A 18 2.17 6.10 -1.33
C GLY A 18 2.46 4.77 -2.02
N SER A 19 3.03 4.82 -3.22
CA SER A 19 3.44 3.62 -3.96
C SER A 19 4.58 2.88 -3.26
N GLU A 20 5.56 3.60 -2.71
CA GLU A 20 6.67 3.01 -1.96
C GLU A 20 6.17 2.34 -0.68
N ALA A 21 5.32 3.02 0.09
CA ALA A 21 4.73 2.48 1.30
C ALA A 21 3.91 1.22 1.00
N ALA A 22 3.12 1.22 -0.07
CA ALA A 22 2.34 0.06 -0.50
C ALA A 22 3.22 -1.14 -0.82
N SER A 23 4.30 -0.92 -1.58
CA SER A 23 5.28 -1.95 -1.94
C SER A 23 5.92 -2.58 -0.70
N ARG A 24 6.42 -1.75 0.24
CA ARG A 24 7.08 -2.24 1.46
C ARG A 24 6.15 -2.99 2.40
N LEU A 25 4.87 -2.61 2.45
CA LEU A 25 3.86 -3.31 3.26
C LEU A 25 3.45 -4.63 2.61
N ALA A 26 3.24 -4.63 1.29
CA ALA A 26 2.92 -5.84 0.52
C ALA A 26 4.04 -6.89 0.60
N ASP A 27 5.32 -6.47 0.52
CA ASP A 27 6.48 -7.34 0.69
C ASP A 27 6.53 -8.05 2.06
N ARG A 28 5.85 -7.48 3.07
CA ARG A 28 5.72 -8.05 4.42
C ARG A 28 4.45 -8.88 4.59
N GLY A 29 3.70 -9.12 3.52
CA GLY A 29 2.44 -9.88 3.53
C GLY A 29 1.24 -9.09 4.06
N ILE A 30 1.33 -7.75 4.15
CA ILE A 30 0.25 -6.91 4.66
C ILE A 30 -0.69 -6.55 3.50
N TYR A 31 -1.97 -6.87 3.66
CA TYR A 31 -3.00 -6.47 2.70
C TYR A 31 -3.12 -4.95 2.66
N THR A 32 -2.80 -4.38 1.51
CA THR A 32 -2.69 -2.93 1.32
C THR A 32 -3.51 -2.48 0.13
N VAL A 33 -4.26 -1.39 0.29
CA VAL A 33 -5.05 -0.76 -0.77
C VAL A 33 -4.63 0.70 -0.92
N VAL A 34 -4.35 1.11 -2.16
CA VAL A 34 -4.01 2.50 -2.48
C VAL A 34 -5.21 3.17 -3.13
N PHE A 35 -5.60 4.32 -2.60
CA PHE A 35 -6.60 5.20 -3.18
C PHE A 35 -5.90 6.39 -3.83
N GLU A 36 -5.99 6.52 -5.14
CA GLU A 36 -5.46 7.64 -5.91
C GLU A 36 -6.62 8.35 -6.62
N GLN A 37 -6.65 9.68 -6.52
CA GLN A 37 -7.68 10.51 -7.15
C GLN A 37 -7.41 10.69 -8.65
N ASN A 38 -6.13 10.67 -9.03
CA ASN A 38 -5.70 10.84 -10.41
C ASN A 38 -5.83 9.52 -11.18
N LEU A 39 -6.14 9.61 -12.47
CA LEU A 39 -6.17 8.43 -13.34
C LEU A 39 -4.78 7.79 -13.51
N ARG A 40 -3.72 8.60 -13.35
CA ARG A 40 -2.32 8.16 -13.43
C ARG A 40 -1.67 8.29 -12.05
N PRO A 41 -0.89 7.28 -11.62
CA PRO A 41 -0.14 7.34 -10.37
C PRO A 41 1.09 8.26 -10.49
N TYR A 42 1.80 8.47 -9.37
CA TYR A 42 3.04 9.26 -9.25
C TYR A 42 2.92 10.79 -9.20
N GLY A 43 1.69 11.31 -9.11
CA GLY A 43 1.40 12.75 -9.18
C GLY A 43 0.89 13.12 -10.56
#